data_AF-Q586S8-F1
#
_entry.id   AF-Q586S8-F1
#
_cell.length_a   1.000
_cell.length_b   1.000
_cell.length_c   1.000
_cell.angle_alpha   90.00
_cell.angle_beta   90.00
_cell.angle_gamma   90.00
#
_symmetry.space_group_name_H-M   'P 1'
#
loop_
_entity.id
_entity.type
_entity.pdbx_description
1 polymer ?
#
loop_
_entity_poly.entity_id
_entity_poly.type
_entity_poly.pdbx_seq_one_letter_code
_entity_poly.pdbx_strand_id
1 'polypeptide(L)'
;MVRRGASAMNRQRPGVSGTSPELGKGFGVSMVDVEKVFAVIRFISQHSSSEAVPSVSCNISVGEERSMAAKKGALDSSNALLSSTVDQALERYRMAVTNVPVQLDLVESTRSDLRNVMLEAYADRAAEVNALWECGTKIPLSPGAEQPLFLQGNMYQVQSMHEVVPGLFIGSYHPASNKILLQQRGVTHILCCIDVLPRFPNDFKYMTVPAQDAPNYNISIFFEKTYNFIESAIVGQCSSVLVHCGAGISRAPTIAAAYLIRKLRMPADSVIALIQRKRPVASPNAGFRQQLKKYQRDLGVA
;
A
#
# COMPACT_ATOMS: atom_id res chain seq x y z
N MET A 1 -6.10 -37.61 -58.83
CA MET A 1 -7.46 -37.03 -58.95
C MET A 1 -7.95 -36.71 -57.54
N VAL A 2 -8.40 -35.48 -57.30
CA VAL A 2 -8.76 -34.91 -55.99
C VAL A 2 -10.07 -35.52 -55.46
N ARG A 3 -10.18 -35.78 -54.14
CA ARG A 3 -11.20 -35.21 -53.22
C ARG A 3 -11.39 -35.96 -51.88
N ARG A 4 -11.38 -35.15 -50.81
CA ARG A 4 -12.21 -35.17 -49.56
C ARG A 4 -11.99 -36.39 -48.64
N GLY A 5 -11.59 -36.28 -47.37
CA GLY A 5 -11.87 -35.27 -46.36
C GLY A 5 -12.86 -35.85 -45.36
N ALA A 6 -12.45 -36.08 -44.10
CA ALA A 6 -13.31 -36.02 -42.90
C ALA A 6 -12.57 -36.46 -41.62
N SER A 7 -12.68 -35.59 -40.61
CA SER A 7 -12.82 -35.89 -39.17
C SER A 7 -11.60 -36.37 -38.38
N ALA A 8 -10.87 -35.38 -37.82
CA ALA A 8 -10.00 -35.57 -36.67
C ALA A 8 -10.85 -35.64 -35.39
N MET A 9 -10.94 -36.82 -34.79
CA MET A 9 -11.55 -37.06 -33.47
C MET A 9 -10.70 -36.41 -32.37
N ASN A 10 -11.11 -35.24 -31.88
CA ASN A 10 -10.56 -34.66 -30.66
C ASN A 10 -11.25 -35.31 -29.44
N ARG A 11 -10.56 -36.24 -28.76
CA ARG A 11 -11.04 -36.92 -27.56
C ARG A 11 -10.95 -35.98 -26.36
N GLN A 12 -12.09 -35.46 -25.91
CA GLN A 12 -12.24 -34.77 -24.63
C GLN A 12 -11.90 -35.72 -23.48
N ARG A 13 -10.94 -35.34 -22.63
CA ARG A 13 -10.70 -36.00 -21.33
C ARG A 13 -11.57 -35.36 -20.24
N PRO A 14 -11.99 -36.12 -19.22
CA PRO A 14 -13.08 -35.76 -18.32
C PRO A 14 -12.68 -34.71 -17.28
N GLY A 15 -13.64 -33.86 -16.95
CA GLY A 15 -13.50 -32.78 -15.98
C GLY A 15 -13.11 -33.27 -14.59
N VAL A 16 -12.05 -32.68 -14.05
CA VAL A 16 -11.80 -32.67 -12.61
C VAL A 16 -12.60 -31.51 -12.05
N SER A 17 -13.73 -31.83 -11.44
CA SER A 17 -14.56 -30.94 -10.62
C SER A 17 -13.79 -30.58 -9.34
N GLY A 18 -12.81 -29.69 -9.45
CA GLY A 18 -12.24 -28.99 -8.32
C GLY A 18 -13.06 -27.73 -8.08
N THR A 19 -14.00 -27.80 -7.14
CA THR A 19 -14.70 -26.64 -6.61
C THR A 19 -13.66 -25.63 -6.12
N SER A 20 -13.51 -24.51 -6.83
CA SER A 20 -12.81 -23.35 -6.26
C SER A 20 -13.60 -22.91 -5.04
N PRO A 21 -12.98 -22.82 -3.85
CA PRO A 21 -13.68 -22.35 -2.65
C PRO A 21 -14.19 -20.94 -2.92
N GLU A 22 -15.44 -20.66 -2.52
CA GLU A 22 -16.13 -19.39 -2.67
C GLU A 22 -15.32 -18.23 -2.03
N LEU A 23 -14.37 -17.66 -2.78
CA LEU A 23 -13.71 -16.39 -2.49
C LEU A 23 -14.73 -15.27 -2.72
N GLY A 24 -15.61 -14.98 -1.75
CA GLY A 24 -16.63 -13.96 -1.98
C GLY A 24 -17.41 -13.43 -0.78
N LYS A 25 -17.54 -14.18 0.31
CA LYS A 25 -18.05 -13.61 1.57
C LYS A 25 -16.92 -12.83 2.23
N GLY A 26 -16.69 -11.62 1.70
CA GLY A 26 -15.67 -10.70 2.20
C GLY A 26 -15.79 -10.57 3.71
N PHE A 27 -14.64 -10.50 4.39
CA PHE A 27 -14.51 -10.40 5.85
C PHE A 27 -15.17 -9.15 6.48
N GLY A 28 -16.11 -8.48 5.80
CA GLY A 28 -16.72 -7.21 6.17
C GLY A 28 -15.84 -5.99 5.89
N VAL A 29 -14.56 -6.20 5.53
CA VAL A 29 -13.60 -5.10 5.34
C VAL A 29 -13.93 -4.31 4.07
N SER A 30 -14.22 -3.02 4.26
CA SER A 30 -14.47 -2.03 3.22
C SER A 30 -13.14 -1.50 2.65
N MET A 31 -12.97 -1.59 1.33
CA MET A 31 -11.78 -1.03 0.67
C MET A 31 -11.67 0.48 0.88
N VAL A 32 -12.79 1.18 0.86
CA VAL A 32 -12.85 2.64 1.02
C VAL A 32 -12.35 3.04 2.40
N ASP A 33 -12.69 2.28 3.44
CA ASP A 33 -12.24 2.59 4.80
C ASP A 33 -10.75 2.27 5.00
N VAL A 34 -10.23 1.19 4.39
CA VAL A 34 -8.79 0.94 4.39
C VAL A 34 -8.02 2.04 3.67
N GLU A 35 -8.51 2.50 2.50
CA GLU A 35 -7.92 3.62 1.77
C GLU A 35 -7.92 4.89 2.62
N LYS A 36 -8.99 5.16 3.37
CA LYS A 36 -9.07 6.31 4.31
C LYS A 36 -8.07 6.23 5.44
N VAL A 37 -7.83 5.05 6.03
CA VAL A 37 -6.78 4.86 7.03
C VAL A 37 -5.43 5.35 6.49
N PHE A 38 -5.06 4.94 5.28
CA PHE A 38 -3.81 5.39 4.65
C PHE A 38 -3.83 6.88 4.27
N ALA A 39 -4.96 7.41 3.81
CA ALA A 39 -5.11 8.83 3.50
C ALA A 39 -4.88 9.70 4.74
N VAL A 40 -5.46 9.33 5.89
CA VAL A 40 -5.25 10.04 7.17
C VAL A 40 -3.81 9.92 7.66
N ILE A 41 -3.21 8.73 7.59
CA ILE A 41 -1.78 8.54 7.96
C ILE A 41 -0.89 9.48 7.15
N ARG A 42 -1.13 9.57 5.84
CA ARG A 42 -0.36 10.44 4.95
C ARG A 42 -0.61 11.92 5.25
N PHE A 43 -1.86 12.30 5.50
CA PHE A 43 -2.19 13.66 5.90
C PHE A 43 -1.42 14.05 7.17
N ILE A 44 -1.49 13.26 8.23
CA ILE A 44 -0.78 13.55 9.49
C ILE A 44 0.72 13.68 9.21
N SER A 45 1.33 12.73 8.47
CA SER A 45 2.76 12.77 8.20
C SER A 45 3.22 13.99 7.38
N GLN A 46 2.37 14.57 6.54
CA GLN A 46 2.69 15.82 5.82
C GLN A 46 2.69 17.05 6.72
N HIS A 47 2.02 16.97 7.87
CA HIS A 47 1.73 18.12 8.74
C HIS A 47 2.39 18.05 10.12
N SER A 48 2.84 16.87 10.56
CA SER A 48 3.60 16.72 11.81
C SER A 48 5.00 17.34 11.75
N SER A 49 5.53 17.66 10.56
CA SER A 49 6.84 18.30 10.38
C SER A 49 6.73 19.82 10.37
N SER A 50 6.46 20.42 11.53
CA SER A 50 6.62 21.86 11.78
C SER A 50 7.85 22.14 12.65
N GLU A 51 9.05 21.81 12.17
CA GLU A 51 10.27 22.63 12.42
C GLU A 51 11.15 22.56 11.15
N ALA A 52 11.54 23.74 10.67
CA ALA A 52 12.19 23.97 9.38
C ALA A 52 13.54 23.24 9.24
N VAL A 53 13.78 22.64 8.08
CA VAL A 53 15.14 22.49 7.54
C VAL A 53 15.37 23.69 6.63
N PRO A 54 16.07 24.75 7.06
CA PRO A 54 16.54 25.72 6.10
C PRO A 54 17.54 25.02 5.20
N SER A 55 17.26 25.05 3.90
CA SER A 55 18.20 24.72 2.85
C SER A 55 19.58 25.28 3.19
N VAL A 56 20.56 24.40 3.30
CA VAL A 56 21.97 24.73 3.54
C VAL A 56 22.47 25.60 2.39
N SER A 57 22.34 26.92 2.52
CA SER A 57 23.17 27.87 1.81
C SER A 57 24.19 28.39 2.81
N CYS A 58 25.37 27.76 2.78
CA CYS A 58 26.52 28.14 3.57
C CYS A 58 26.99 29.52 3.10
N ASN A 59 26.72 30.58 3.88
CA ASN A 59 27.45 31.83 3.76
C ASN A 59 27.81 32.36 5.15
N ILE A 60 29.12 32.48 5.31
CA ILE A 60 29.88 32.97 6.44
C ILE A 60 29.52 34.44 6.69
N SER A 61 29.24 34.81 7.94
CA SER A 61 29.91 35.90 8.68
C SER A 61 29.23 36.23 10.02
N VAL A 62 30.02 36.03 11.08
CA VAL A 62 30.21 36.82 12.31
C VAL A 62 29.22 37.94 12.65
N GLY A 63 28.71 37.95 13.88
CA GLY A 63 28.28 39.20 14.54
C GLY A 63 27.17 39.09 15.57
N GLU A 64 27.58 39.00 16.85
CA GLU A 64 26.98 39.62 18.03
C GLU A 64 25.66 39.13 18.67
N GLU A 65 25.80 38.95 19.98
CA GLU A 65 24.85 38.61 21.01
C GLU A 65 23.70 39.61 21.13
N ARG A 66 22.48 39.09 21.33
CA ARG A 66 21.52 39.69 22.27
C ARG A 66 20.53 38.65 22.79
N SER A 67 20.60 38.47 24.11
CA SER A 67 19.63 37.84 25.00
C SER A 67 18.19 38.29 24.69
N MET A 68 17.29 37.33 24.47
CA MET A 68 15.89 37.42 24.91
C MET A 68 15.31 36.03 25.19
N ALA A 69 15.15 35.76 26.49
CA ALA A 69 14.15 34.93 27.15
C ALA A 69 13.53 33.73 26.39
N ALA A 70 13.94 32.54 26.83
CA ALA A 70 13.26 31.28 26.60
C ALA A 70 11.78 31.31 27.06
N LYS A 71 10.86 31.44 26.10
CA LYS A 71 9.49 30.93 26.19
C LYS A 71 9.33 29.78 25.19
N LYS A 72 9.99 28.65 25.45
CA LYS A 72 9.80 27.38 24.71
C LYS A 72 9.04 26.32 25.51
N GLY A 73 8.40 26.67 26.63
CA GLY A 73 7.94 25.70 27.64
C GLY A 73 6.44 25.38 27.73
N ALA A 74 5.55 25.95 26.89
CA ALA A 74 4.10 25.69 27.00
C ALA A 74 3.43 25.24 25.69
N LEU A 75 3.99 25.62 24.53
CA LEU A 75 3.44 25.26 23.21
C LEU A 75 3.67 23.78 22.87
N ASP A 76 4.71 23.17 23.47
CA ASP A 76 5.16 21.81 23.17
C ASP A 76 4.24 20.75 23.78
N SER A 77 3.79 20.96 25.03
CA SER A 77 2.90 20.01 25.73
C SER A 77 1.51 19.92 25.11
N SER A 78 0.92 21.06 24.71
CA SER A 78 -0.40 21.08 24.07
C SER A 78 -0.37 20.40 22.70
N ASN A 79 0.67 20.64 21.89
CA ASN A 79 0.83 20.00 20.58
C ASN A 79 1.11 18.50 20.71
N ALA A 80 1.96 18.09 21.65
CA ALA A 80 2.23 16.67 21.90
C ALA A 80 0.97 15.92 22.37
N LEU A 81 0.18 16.55 23.25
CA LEU A 81 -1.08 15.98 23.72
C LEU A 81 -2.09 15.83 22.57
N LEU A 82 -2.24 16.88 21.74
CA LEU A 82 -3.12 16.86 20.57
C LEU A 82 -2.69 15.79 19.54
N SER A 83 -1.39 15.68 19.26
CA SER A 83 -0.84 14.60 18.41
C SER A 83 -1.17 13.22 18.97
N SER A 84 -1.00 13.01 20.28
CA SER A 84 -1.30 11.73 20.92
C SER A 84 -2.80 11.38 20.85
N THR A 85 -3.68 12.38 20.91
CA THR A 85 -5.12 12.19 20.76
C THR A 85 -5.49 11.76 19.34
N VAL A 86 -4.90 12.42 18.33
CA VAL A 86 -5.07 12.06 16.91
C VAL A 86 -4.60 10.63 16.67
N ASP A 87 -3.42 10.25 17.16
CA ASP A 87 -2.85 8.91 16.99
C ASP A 87 -3.74 7.83 17.63
N GLN A 88 -4.28 8.10 18.83
CA GLN A 88 -5.21 7.18 19.50
C GLN A 88 -6.53 7.03 18.74
N ALA A 89 -7.10 8.14 18.25
CA ALA A 89 -8.34 8.10 17.46
C ALA A 89 -8.14 7.36 16.13
N LEU A 90 -6.99 7.57 15.48
CA LEU A 90 -6.63 6.87 14.25
C LEU A 90 -6.45 5.37 14.49
N GLU A 91 -5.79 4.98 15.58
CA GLU A 91 -5.63 3.56 15.91
C GLU A 91 -6.97 2.89 16.21
N ARG A 92 -7.88 3.56 16.92
CA ARG A 92 -9.26 3.06 17.14
C ARG A 92 -10.01 2.87 15.81
N TYR A 93 -9.93 3.85 14.91
CA TYR A 93 -10.55 3.74 13.59
C TYR A 93 -9.94 2.60 12.77
N ARG A 94 -8.60 2.52 12.71
CA ARG A 94 -7.91 1.40 12.05
C ARG A 94 -8.38 0.06 12.60
N MET A 95 -8.41 -0.11 13.93
CA MET A 95 -8.90 -1.34 14.58
C MET A 95 -10.34 -1.66 14.17
N ALA A 96 -11.25 -0.68 14.19
CA ALA A 96 -12.64 -0.89 13.79
C ALA A 96 -12.78 -1.36 12.33
N VAL A 97 -11.95 -0.83 11.44
CA VAL A 97 -11.95 -1.17 10.00
C VAL A 97 -11.37 -2.56 9.72
N THR A 98 -10.37 -2.98 10.50
CA THR A 98 -9.56 -4.16 10.17
C THR A 98 -9.83 -5.39 11.04
N ASN A 99 -10.38 -5.22 12.24
CA ASN A 99 -10.70 -6.35 13.11
C ASN A 99 -11.84 -7.16 12.49
N VAL A 100 -11.63 -8.47 12.39
CA VAL A 100 -12.59 -9.38 11.78
C VAL A 100 -13.27 -10.21 12.89
N PRO A 101 -14.62 -10.29 12.93
CA PRO A 101 -15.57 -9.65 12.01
C PRO A 101 -15.70 -8.13 12.24
N VAL A 102 -15.85 -7.38 11.15
CA VAL A 102 -16.01 -5.91 11.18
C VAL A 102 -17.38 -5.54 11.76
N GLN A 103 -17.41 -4.59 12.70
CA GLN A 103 -18.62 -4.03 13.28
C GLN A 103 -18.90 -2.66 12.66
N LEU A 104 -19.96 -2.55 11.84
CA LEU A 104 -20.26 -1.33 11.08
C LEU A 104 -20.52 -0.11 11.96
N ASP A 105 -21.27 -0.27 13.05
CA ASP A 105 -21.55 0.82 14.01
C ASP A 105 -20.27 1.35 14.66
N LEU A 106 -19.31 0.45 14.96
CA LEU A 106 -18.02 0.83 15.52
C LEU A 106 -17.16 1.57 14.49
N VAL A 107 -17.17 1.14 13.22
CA VAL A 107 -16.50 1.85 12.12
C VAL A 107 -17.07 3.26 11.97
N GLU A 108 -18.39 3.41 11.99
CA GLU A 108 -19.04 4.71 11.85
C GLU A 108 -18.76 5.64 13.05
N SER A 109 -18.85 5.11 14.27
CA SER A 109 -18.52 5.84 15.50
C SER A 109 -17.07 6.31 15.52
N THR A 110 -16.11 5.41 15.32
CA THR A 110 -14.67 5.74 15.33
C THR A 110 -14.25 6.64 14.18
N ARG A 111 -14.89 6.52 13.01
CA ARG A 111 -14.71 7.44 11.88
C ARG A 111 -15.13 8.86 12.24
N SER A 112 -16.26 9.00 12.93
CA SER A 112 -16.80 10.30 13.36
C SER A 112 -15.93 10.92 14.45
N ASP A 113 -15.48 10.11 15.43
CA ASP A 113 -14.52 10.50 16.46
C ASP A 113 -13.21 11.02 15.86
N LEU A 114 -12.57 10.22 14.98
CA LEU A 114 -11.34 10.61 14.28
C LEU A 114 -11.51 11.92 13.50
N ARG A 115 -12.64 12.10 12.81
CA ARG A 115 -12.92 13.35 12.08
C ARG A 115 -12.97 14.55 13.01
N ASN A 116 -13.65 14.44 14.15
CA ASN A 116 -13.77 15.54 15.11
C ASN A 116 -12.40 15.90 15.71
N VAL A 117 -11.64 14.88 16.14
CA VAL A 117 -10.28 15.06 16.67
C VAL A 117 -9.36 15.70 15.63
N MET A 118 -9.45 15.30 14.36
CA MET A 118 -8.67 15.91 13.27
C MET A 118 -9.07 17.37 13.00
N LEU A 119 -10.37 17.71 13.05
CA LEU A 119 -10.83 19.09 12.87
C LEU A 119 -10.40 20.02 14.01
N GLU A 120 -10.29 19.49 15.23
CA GLU A 120 -9.72 20.23 16.36
C GLU A 120 -8.21 20.40 16.21
N ALA A 121 -7.50 19.33 15.82
CA ALA A 121 -6.05 19.34 15.69
C ALA A 121 -5.52 20.18 14.52
N TYR A 122 -6.27 20.22 13.42
CA TYR A 122 -5.91 20.89 12.17
C TYR A 122 -7.00 21.90 11.77
N ALA A 123 -7.43 22.72 12.73
CA ALA A 123 -8.50 23.71 12.53
C ALA A 123 -8.20 24.71 11.40
N ASP A 124 -6.93 25.06 11.19
CA ASP A 124 -6.44 25.89 10.08
C ASP A 124 -6.58 25.21 8.71
N ARG A 125 -6.79 23.89 8.68
CA ARG A 125 -6.92 23.05 7.48
C ARG A 125 -8.21 22.27 7.43
N ALA A 126 -9.27 22.79 8.07
CA ALA A 126 -10.56 22.11 8.13
C ALA A 126 -11.11 21.68 6.76
N ALA A 127 -10.85 22.44 5.70
CA ALA A 127 -11.25 22.08 4.33
C ALA A 127 -10.53 20.82 3.82
N GLU A 128 -9.22 20.73 4.02
CA GLU A 128 -8.41 19.55 3.62
C GLU A 128 -8.78 18.33 4.47
N VAL A 129 -8.98 18.53 5.76
CA VAL A 129 -9.50 17.50 6.67
C VAL A 129 -10.83 16.99 6.13
N ASN A 130 -11.83 17.85 5.93
CA ASN A 130 -13.15 17.42 5.42
C ASN A 130 -13.07 16.66 4.09
N ALA A 131 -12.17 17.07 3.18
CA ALA A 131 -11.96 16.40 1.90
C ALA A 131 -11.52 14.93 2.05
N LEU A 132 -10.88 14.53 3.16
CA LEU A 132 -10.50 13.12 3.42
C LEU A 132 -11.73 12.18 3.50
N TRP A 133 -12.90 12.70 3.87
CA TRP A 133 -14.14 11.93 4.01
C TRP A 133 -15.09 12.05 2.82
N GLU A 134 -14.83 12.96 1.88
CA GLU A 134 -15.62 13.07 0.65
C GLU A 134 -15.45 11.80 -0.20
N CYS A 135 -16.57 11.33 -0.77
CA CYS A 135 -16.60 10.12 -1.59
C CYS A 135 -15.80 10.38 -2.87
N GLY A 136 -14.52 10.02 -2.86
CA GLY A 136 -13.63 10.19 -4.00
C GLY A 136 -12.40 11.04 -3.71
N THR A 137 -11.67 10.76 -2.62
CA THR A 137 -10.22 11.02 -2.52
C THR A 137 -9.46 10.22 -3.58
N LYS A 138 -9.80 10.46 -4.84
CA LYS A 138 -8.88 10.37 -5.95
C LYS A 138 -7.80 11.39 -5.59
N ILE A 139 -6.65 10.92 -5.10
CA ILE A 139 -5.40 11.47 -5.63
C ILE A 139 -5.66 11.58 -7.14
N PRO A 140 -5.58 12.76 -7.77
CA PRO A 140 -6.06 12.95 -9.12
C PRO A 140 -5.57 11.80 -9.99
N LEU A 141 -6.50 10.90 -10.35
CA LEU A 141 -6.22 9.91 -11.37
C LEU A 141 -5.90 10.76 -12.58
N SER A 142 -4.70 10.62 -13.14
CA SER A 142 -4.48 11.16 -14.48
C SER A 142 -5.62 10.65 -15.37
N PRO A 143 -6.17 11.48 -16.27
CA PRO A 143 -7.36 11.12 -17.03
C PRO A 143 -7.15 9.78 -17.75
N GLY A 144 -7.94 8.76 -17.41
CA GLY A 144 -7.87 7.44 -18.07
C GLY A 144 -8.22 6.20 -17.24
N ALA A 145 -8.89 6.32 -16.09
CA ALA A 145 -9.02 5.20 -15.14
C ALA A 145 -10.17 4.20 -15.38
N GLU A 146 -11.02 4.36 -16.40
CA GLU A 146 -11.93 3.28 -16.81
C GLU A 146 -11.31 2.52 -17.99
N GLN A 147 -10.78 1.33 -17.72
CA GLN A 147 -10.19 0.47 -18.74
C GLN A 147 -11.28 -0.19 -19.57
N PRO A 148 -11.31 0.00 -20.90
CA PRO A 148 -12.22 -0.72 -21.78
C PRO A 148 -12.14 -2.24 -21.58
N LEU A 149 -13.28 -2.93 -21.66
CA LEU A 149 -13.45 -4.38 -21.40
C LEU A 149 -12.41 -5.26 -22.11
N PHE A 150 -11.97 -4.91 -23.33
CA PHE A 150 -10.98 -5.70 -24.06
C PHE A 150 -9.57 -5.67 -23.43
N LEU A 151 -9.24 -4.63 -22.66
CA LEU A 151 -8.00 -4.53 -21.88
C LEU A 151 -8.05 -5.32 -20.58
N GLN A 152 -9.20 -5.90 -20.20
CA GLN A 152 -9.31 -6.73 -18.99
C GLN A 152 -8.78 -8.15 -19.19
N GLY A 153 -8.29 -8.50 -20.39
CA GLY A 153 -7.70 -9.82 -20.65
C GLY A 153 -6.53 -10.12 -19.70
N ASN A 154 -6.35 -11.41 -19.37
CA ASN A 154 -5.31 -11.87 -18.42
C ASN A 154 -3.91 -11.31 -18.74
N MET A 155 -3.55 -11.16 -20.02
CA MET A 155 -2.25 -10.63 -20.43
C MET A 155 -2.05 -9.17 -19.99
N TYR A 156 -3.05 -8.31 -20.17
CA TYR A 156 -2.97 -6.90 -19.80
C TYR A 156 -2.98 -6.70 -18.27
N GLN A 157 -3.80 -7.46 -17.54
CA GLN A 157 -3.79 -7.42 -16.07
C GLN A 157 -2.44 -7.81 -15.47
N VAL A 158 -1.74 -8.76 -16.10
CA VAL A 158 -0.38 -9.12 -15.72
C VAL A 158 0.59 -7.97 -16.01
N GLN A 159 0.45 -7.30 -17.15
CA GLN A 159 1.33 -6.23 -17.62
C GLN A 159 1.09 -4.85 -16.96
N SER A 160 0.06 -4.67 -16.15
CA SER A 160 -0.23 -3.42 -15.45
C SER A 160 0.33 -3.39 -14.01
N MET A 161 0.29 -2.20 -13.40
CA MET A 161 0.41 -2.02 -11.95
C MET A 161 -0.91 -1.51 -11.37
N HIS A 162 -1.20 -1.89 -10.13
CA HIS A 162 -2.40 -1.48 -9.43
C HIS A 162 -2.03 -0.91 -8.06
N GLU A 163 -2.61 0.23 -7.71
CA GLU A 163 -2.55 0.77 -6.36
C GLU A 163 -3.48 -0.05 -5.47
N VAL A 164 -2.91 -0.76 -4.50
CA VAL A 164 -3.70 -1.63 -3.60
C VAL A 164 -4.18 -0.88 -2.36
N VAL A 165 -3.38 0.08 -1.92
CA VAL A 165 -3.70 1.12 -0.93
C VAL A 165 -2.92 2.39 -1.32
N PRO A 166 -3.33 3.60 -0.89
CA PRO A 166 -2.66 4.84 -1.25
C PRO A 166 -1.14 4.78 -1.05
N GLY A 167 -0.40 5.00 -2.14
CA GLY A 167 1.07 4.97 -2.16
C GLY A 167 1.69 3.58 -2.33
N LEU A 168 0.93 2.49 -2.36
CA LEU A 168 1.46 1.13 -2.57
C LEU A 168 0.95 0.52 -3.87
N PHE A 169 1.84 0.43 -4.85
CA PHE A 169 1.57 -0.20 -6.15
C PHE A 169 2.16 -1.61 -6.21
N ILE A 170 1.42 -2.53 -6.84
CA ILE A 170 1.89 -3.88 -7.16
C ILE A 170 1.84 -4.12 -8.67
N GLY A 171 2.97 -4.54 -9.25
CA GLY A 171 3.11 -4.70 -10.70
C GLY A 171 3.97 -5.90 -11.15
N SER A 172 3.95 -6.16 -12.46
CA SER A 172 4.99 -6.93 -13.15
C SER A 172 6.19 -6.05 -13.49
N TYR A 173 7.19 -6.60 -14.19
CA TYR A 173 8.36 -5.82 -14.62
C TYR A 173 8.05 -4.76 -15.70
N HIS A 174 6.90 -4.88 -16.40
CA HIS A 174 6.51 -3.97 -17.49
C HIS A 174 6.29 -2.52 -17.00
N PRO A 175 5.47 -2.23 -15.97
CA PRO A 175 5.32 -0.87 -15.45
C PRO A 175 6.62 -0.33 -14.84
N ALA A 176 7.44 -1.18 -14.22
CA ALA A 176 8.77 -0.81 -13.71
C ALA A 176 9.73 -0.34 -14.82
N SER A 177 9.40 -0.65 -16.07
CA SER A 177 10.16 -0.25 -17.26
C SER A 177 9.64 1.02 -17.94
N ASN A 178 8.55 1.62 -17.46
CA ASN A 178 7.92 2.79 -18.05
C ASN A 178 8.08 4.01 -17.12
N LYS A 179 9.15 4.77 -17.31
CA LYS A 179 9.47 5.97 -16.50
C LYS A 179 8.33 6.99 -16.46
N ILE A 180 7.69 7.24 -17.61
CA ILE A 180 6.59 8.21 -17.71
C ILE A 180 5.41 7.75 -16.84
N LEU A 181 5.02 6.48 -16.93
CA LEU A 181 3.94 5.93 -16.11
C LEU A 181 4.26 6.01 -14.61
N LEU A 182 5.50 5.69 -14.22
CA LEU A 182 5.95 5.76 -12.82
C LEU A 182 5.85 7.19 -12.28
N GLN A 183 6.36 8.17 -13.03
CA GLN A 183 6.30 9.60 -12.68
C GLN A 183 4.86 10.11 -12.63
N GLN A 184 4.02 9.76 -13.61
CA GLN A 184 2.59 10.10 -13.62
C GLN A 184 1.82 9.57 -12.41
N ARG A 185 2.32 8.50 -11.78
CA ARG A 185 1.71 7.85 -10.61
C ARG A 185 2.40 8.25 -9.30
N GLY A 186 3.30 9.23 -9.34
CA GLY A 186 4.02 9.72 -8.16
C GLY A 186 4.94 8.67 -7.50
N VAL A 187 5.31 7.61 -8.24
CA VAL A 187 6.23 6.60 -7.73
C VAL A 187 7.62 7.23 -7.62
N THR A 188 8.22 7.16 -6.43
CA THR A 188 9.60 7.62 -6.18
C THR A 188 10.50 6.47 -5.71
N HIS A 189 9.90 5.36 -5.29
CA HIS A 189 10.60 4.18 -4.78
C HIS A 189 10.18 2.92 -5.55
N ILE A 190 11.13 2.06 -5.87
CA ILE A 190 10.90 0.81 -6.61
C ILE A 190 11.54 -0.35 -5.85
N LEU A 191 10.71 -1.32 -5.47
CA LEU A 191 11.12 -2.54 -4.77
C LEU A 191 11.05 -3.72 -5.76
N CYS A 192 12.23 -4.16 -6.22
CA CYS A 192 12.39 -5.26 -7.17
C CYS A 192 12.45 -6.60 -6.42
N CYS A 193 11.38 -7.41 -6.45
CA CYS A 193 11.36 -8.77 -5.89
C CYS A 193 11.90 -9.83 -6.87
N ILE A 194 12.90 -9.44 -7.68
CA ILE A 194 13.65 -10.27 -8.63
C ILE A 194 15.06 -9.72 -8.71
N ASP A 195 16.02 -10.56 -9.12
CA ASP A 195 17.40 -10.13 -9.32
C ASP A 195 17.53 -9.37 -10.64
N VAL A 196 17.40 -8.05 -10.57
CA VAL A 196 17.49 -7.12 -11.70
C VAL A 196 18.17 -5.83 -11.28
N LEU A 197 18.86 -5.21 -12.23
CA LEU A 197 19.47 -3.90 -12.04
C LEU A 197 18.41 -2.78 -12.07
N PRO A 198 18.59 -1.72 -11.27
CA PRO A 198 17.82 -0.48 -11.40
C PRO A 198 17.81 0.04 -12.83
N ARG A 199 16.63 0.22 -13.43
CA ARG A 199 16.50 0.70 -14.81
C ARG A 199 16.69 2.21 -14.94
N PHE A 200 16.26 2.96 -13.93
CA PHE A 200 16.34 4.42 -13.89
C PHE A 200 17.01 4.87 -12.56
N PRO A 201 18.29 4.51 -12.34
CA PRO A 201 18.96 4.66 -11.04
C PRO A 201 19.07 6.11 -10.54
N ASN A 202 18.98 7.08 -11.45
CA ASN A 202 19.06 8.50 -11.13
C ASN A 202 17.69 9.13 -10.81
N ASP A 203 16.59 8.42 -11.06
CA ASP A 203 15.23 8.98 -10.99
C ASP A 203 14.40 8.39 -9.84
N PHE A 204 14.70 7.16 -9.42
CA PHE A 204 13.98 6.48 -8.34
C PHE A 204 14.94 5.85 -7.35
N LYS A 205 14.49 5.70 -6.10
CA LYS A 205 15.19 4.94 -5.07
C LYS A 205 14.85 3.45 -5.21
N TYR A 206 15.85 2.58 -5.24
CA TYR A 206 15.66 1.15 -5.46
C TYR A 206 15.97 0.32 -4.21
N MET A 207 15.24 -0.78 -4.06
CA MET A 207 15.66 -1.91 -3.23
C MET A 207 15.44 -3.23 -3.98
N THR A 208 16.48 -4.06 -4.03
CA THR A 208 16.41 -5.37 -4.69
C THR A 208 16.31 -6.51 -3.66
N VAL A 209 15.38 -7.42 -3.93
CA VAL A 209 15.14 -8.66 -3.20
C VAL A 209 15.23 -9.80 -4.21
N PRO A 210 16.38 -10.52 -4.30
CA PRO A 210 16.60 -11.56 -5.30
C PRO A 210 15.88 -12.87 -4.93
N ALA A 211 14.56 -12.81 -4.79
CA ALA A 211 13.73 -13.94 -4.40
C ALA A 211 13.41 -14.85 -5.59
N GLN A 212 13.57 -16.16 -5.38
CA GLN A 212 13.07 -17.18 -6.30
C GLN A 212 11.59 -17.44 -6.03
N ASP A 213 10.79 -17.69 -7.08
CA ASP A 213 9.36 -17.96 -6.94
C ASP A 213 9.07 -19.44 -6.66
N ALA A 214 9.62 -19.95 -5.56
CA ALA A 214 9.53 -21.34 -5.21
C ALA A 214 8.92 -21.51 -3.81
N PRO A 215 8.03 -22.50 -3.58
CA PRO A 215 7.43 -22.74 -2.26
C PRO A 215 8.45 -22.99 -1.14
N ASN A 216 9.63 -23.53 -1.46
CA ASN A 216 10.70 -23.79 -0.51
C ASN A 216 11.65 -22.60 -0.30
N TYR A 217 11.50 -21.50 -1.06
CA TYR A 217 12.33 -20.31 -0.87
C TYR A 217 11.86 -19.53 0.36
N ASN A 218 12.77 -19.22 1.28
CA ASN A 218 12.43 -18.44 2.48
C ASN A 218 12.44 -16.92 2.16
N ILE A 219 11.32 -16.39 1.68
CA ILE A 219 11.17 -14.96 1.39
C ILE A 219 10.96 -14.13 2.67
N SER A 220 10.56 -14.76 3.78
CA SER A 220 10.26 -14.05 5.03
C SER A 220 11.46 -13.34 5.66
N ILE A 221 12.69 -13.77 5.34
CA ILE A 221 13.94 -13.09 5.73
C ILE A 221 14.00 -11.63 5.25
N PHE A 222 13.20 -11.26 4.26
CA PHE A 222 13.16 -9.90 3.72
C PHE A 222 12.00 -9.06 4.26
N PHE A 223 11.09 -9.61 5.07
CA PHE A 223 9.91 -8.88 5.53
C PHE A 223 10.27 -7.63 6.33
N GLU A 224 11.27 -7.70 7.22
CA GLU A 224 11.67 -6.53 8.02
C GLU A 224 12.24 -5.40 7.15
N LYS A 225 13.23 -5.71 6.30
CA LYS A 225 13.87 -4.68 5.46
C LYS A 225 12.91 -4.09 4.43
N THR A 226 12.01 -4.91 3.87
CA THR A 226 11.00 -4.46 2.90
C THR A 226 9.93 -3.62 3.57
N TYR A 227 9.52 -3.97 4.79
CA TYR A 227 8.62 -3.15 5.60
C TYR A 227 9.20 -1.75 5.80
N ASN A 228 10.44 -1.64 6.27
CA ASN A 228 11.06 -0.33 6.54
C ASN A 228 11.22 0.52 5.27
N PHE A 229 11.57 -0.10 4.14
CA PHE A 229 11.64 0.60 2.84
C PHE A 229 10.28 1.14 2.41
N ILE A 230 9.23 0.33 2.48
CA ILE A 230 7.87 0.73 2.09
C ILE A 230 7.32 1.78 3.06
N GLU A 231 7.46 1.58 4.36
CA GLU A 231 6.96 2.48 5.40
C GLU A 231 7.64 3.85 5.34
N SER A 232 8.97 3.89 5.16
CA SER A 232 9.71 5.15 5.01
C SER A 232 9.24 5.96 3.80
N ALA A 233 8.91 5.28 2.69
CA ALA A 233 8.43 5.94 1.49
C ALA A 233 6.98 6.43 1.65
N ILE A 234 6.07 5.55 2.08
CA ILE A 234 4.63 5.85 2.13
C ILE A 234 4.29 6.82 3.25
N VAL A 235 4.84 6.59 4.44
CA VAL A 235 4.59 7.41 5.63
C VAL A 235 5.63 8.52 5.69
N GLY A 236 6.90 8.18 5.90
CA GLY A 236 7.94 9.19 6.18
C GLY A 236 8.17 10.22 5.07
N GLN A 237 7.97 9.88 3.80
CA GLN A 237 8.18 10.77 2.66
C GLN A 237 6.87 11.10 1.92
N CYS A 238 5.73 10.60 2.39
CA CYS A 238 4.43 10.78 1.74
C CYS A 238 4.47 10.51 0.23
N SER A 239 5.25 9.50 -0.16
CA SER A 239 5.54 9.13 -1.56
C SER A 239 4.81 7.84 -1.95
N SER A 240 5.00 7.40 -3.20
CA SER A 240 4.50 6.11 -3.68
C SER A 240 5.62 5.11 -4.00
N VAL A 241 5.36 3.83 -3.77
CA VAL A 241 6.25 2.70 -3.98
C VAL A 241 5.65 1.75 -5.00
N LEU A 242 6.44 1.33 -5.99
CA LEU A 242 6.11 0.16 -6.82
C LEU A 242 6.85 -1.07 -6.29
N VAL A 243 6.10 -2.05 -5.79
CA VAL A 243 6.60 -3.40 -5.52
C VAL A 243 6.34 -4.27 -6.75
N HIS A 244 7.39 -4.78 -7.40
CA HIS A 244 7.23 -5.59 -8.60
C HIS A 244 8.09 -6.85 -8.60
N CYS A 245 7.68 -7.83 -9.40
CA CYS A 245 8.51 -8.99 -9.71
C CYS A 245 8.44 -9.28 -11.22
N GLY A 246 8.66 -10.52 -11.65
CA GLY A 246 8.48 -10.90 -13.06
C GLY A 246 7.04 -10.66 -13.52
N ALA A 247 6.10 -11.49 -13.08
CA ALA A 247 4.68 -11.40 -13.46
C ALA A 247 3.81 -10.56 -12.51
N GLY A 248 4.34 -10.16 -11.34
CA GLY A 248 3.54 -9.52 -10.29
C GLY A 248 2.47 -10.43 -9.68
N ILE A 249 2.65 -11.76 -9.74
CA ILE A 249 1.67 -12.75 -9.27
C ILE A 249 1.97 -13.24 -7.85
N SER A 250 3.20 -13.65 -7.56
CA SER A 250 3.52 -14.31 -6.28
C SER A 250 4.46 -13.47 -5.42
N ARG A 251 5.75 -13.34 -5.79
CA ARG A 251 6.77 -12.60 -5.00
C ARG A 251 6.38 -11.18 -4.58
N ALA A 252 5.97 -10.33 -5.52
CA ALA A 252 5.61 -8.94 -5.23
C ALA A 252 4.35 -8.83 -4.34
N PRO A 253 3.25 -9.53 -4.65
CA PRO A 253 2.12 -9.65 -3.73
C PRO A 253 2.49 -10.17 -2.34
N THR A 254 3.43 -11.10 -2.21
CA THR A 254 3.89 -11.58 -0.91
C THR A 254 4.57 -10.48 -0.09
N ILE A 255 5.48 -9.70 -0.69
CA ILE A 255 6.14 -8.60 0.01
C ILE A 255 5.14 -7.51 0.40
N ALA A 256 4.24 -7.13 -0.52
CA ALA A 256 3.19 -6.16 -0.21
C ALA A 256 2.23 -6.67 0.87
N ALA A 257 1.89 -7.96 0.85
CA ALA A 257 1.06 -8.58 1.89
C ALA A 257 1.75 -8.55 3.25
N ALA A 258 3.05 -8.87 3.33
CA ALA A 258 3.80 -8.78 4.59
C ALA A 258 3.75 -7.36 5.18
N TYR A 259 3.93 -6.33 4.34
CA TYR A 259 3.78 -4.93 4.74
C TYR A 259 2.37 -4.66 5.32
N LEU A 260 1.32 -5.03 4.58
CA LEU A 260 -0.06 -4.78 4.98
C LEU A 260 -0.49 -5.57 6.21
N ILE A 261 -0.01 -6.80 6.41
CA ILE A 261 -0.28 -7.58 7.64
C ILE A 261 0.23 -6.81 8.85
N ARG A 262 1.47 -6.29 8.80
CA ARG A 262 2.04 -5.51 9.91
C ARG A 262 1.34 -4.16 10.07
N LYS A 263 1.10 -3.45 8.97
CA LYS A 263 0.54 -2.09 8.98
C LYS A 263 -0.93 -2.05 9.40
N LEU A 264 -1.74 -2.98 8.88
CA LEU A 264 -3.18 -3.05 9.14
C LEU A 264 -3.56 -4.02 10.24
N ARG A 265 -2.61 -4.82 10.76
CA ARG A 265 -2.88 -5.90 11.73
C ARG A 265 -4.01 -6.83 11.26
N MET A 266 -3.99 -7.17 9.97
CA MET A 266 -5.00 -8.01 9.34
C MET A 266 -4.48 -9.44 9.09
N PRO A 267 -5.36 -10.46 9.16
CA PRO A 267 -4.99 -11.83 8.80
C PRO A 267 -4.46 -11.94 7.38
N ALA A 268 -3.52 -12.85 7.15
CA ALA A 268 -2.85 -13.03 5.87
C ALA A 268 -3.83 -13.30 4.72
N ASP A 269 -4.85 -14.13 4.94
CA ASP A 269 -5.85 -14.45 3.93
C ASP A 269 -6.74 -13.23 3.60
N SER A 270 -7.07 -12.41 4.60
CA SER A 270 -7.81 -11.15 4.41
C SER A 270 -6.99 -10.12 3.63
N VAL A 271 -5.69 -10.00 3.92
CA VAL A 271 -4.77 -9.11 3.18
C VAL A 271 -4.60 -9.57 1.73
N ILE A 272 -4.45 -10.88 1.49
CA ILE A 272 -4.36 -11.39 0.12
C ILE A 272 -5.66 -11.12 -0.64
N ALA A 273 -6.83 -11.34 -0.03
CA ALA A 273 -8.11 -11.02 -0.63
C ALA A 273 -8.25 -9.51 -0.94
N LEU A 274 -7.76 -8.65 -0.04
CA LEU A 274 -7.71 -7.20 -0.23
C LEU A 274 -6.86 -6.84 -1.47
N ILE A 275 -5.65 -7.39 -1.57
CA ILE A 275 -4.79 -7.20 -2.74
C ILE A 275 -5.48 -7.70 -4.01
N GLN A 276 -6.12 -8.87 -3.97
CA GLN A 276 -6.80 -9.49 -5.12
C GLN A 276 -7.97 -8.66 -5.65
N ARG A 277 -8.65 -7.87 -4.81
CA ARG A 277 -9.70 -6.94 -5.27
C ARG A 277 -9.16 -5.86 -6.21
N LYS A 278 -7.90 -5.43 -6.04
CA LYS A 278 -7.24 -4.41 -6.86
C LYS A 278 -6.35 -5.01 -7.94
N ARG A 279 -5.73 -6.16 -7.67
CA ARG A 279 -4.89 -6.94 -8.59
C ARG A 279 -5.37 -8.40 -8.62
N PRO A 280 -6.37 -8.76 -9.45
CA PRO A 280 -6.98 -10.09 -9.47
C PRO A 280 -6.01 -11.24 -9.72
N VAL A 281 -4.93 -10.99 -10.48
CA VAL A 281 -3.87 -11.97 -10.77
C VAL A 281 -2.95 -12.27 -9.57
N ALA A 282 -3.06 -11.55 -8.46
CA ALA A 282 -2.22 -11.79 -7.29
C ALA A 282 -2.52 -13.17 -6.68
N SER A 283 -1.50 -14.01 -6.61
CA SER A 283 -1.57 -15.32 -5.98
C SER A 283 -0.18 -15.76 -5.51
N PRO A 284 0.21 -15.41 -4.27
CA PRO A 284 1.38 -16.00 -3.62
C PRO A 284 1.37 -17.53 -3.72
N ASN A 285 2.54 -18.12 -3.99
CA ASN A 285 2.69 -19.57 -3.98
C ASN A 285 2.39 -20.15 -2.57
N ALA A 286 2.14 -21.47 -2.49
CA ALA A 286 1.71 -22.11 -1.25
C ALA A 286 2.69 -21.91 -0.08
N GLY A 287 3.99 -21.98 -0.33
CA GLY A 287 5.01 -21.78 0.70
C GLY A 287 5.07 -20.34 1.20
N PHE A 288 4.89 -19.37 0.31
CA PHE A 288 4.79 -17.96 0.69
C PHE A 288 3.53 -17.66 1.50
N ARG A 289 2.39 -18.30 1.19
CA ARG A 289 1.17 -18.20 2.02
C ARG A 289 1.41 -18.73 3.43
N GLN A 290 2.11 -19.86 3.58
CA GLN A 290 2.49 -20.39 4.89
C GLN A 290 3.42 -19.45 5.66
N GLN A 291 4.39 -18.84 4.97
CA GLN A 291 5.28 -17.85 5.58
C GLN A 291 4.54 -16.59 6.03
N LEU A 292 3.56 -16.10 5.27
CA LEU A 292 2.70 -14.98 5.68
C LEU A 292 1.85 -15.32 6.91
N LYS A 293 1.29 -16.54 6.98
CA LYS A 293 0.54 -17.02 8.16
C LYS A 293 1.45 -17.16 9.39
N LYS A 294 2.70 -17.61 9.20
CA LYS A 294 3.70 -17.60 10.27
C LYS A 294 4.00 -16.17 10.74
N TYR A 295 4.26 -15.26 9.80
CA TYR A 295 4.54 -13.86 10.11
C TYR A 295 3.38 -13.17 10.85
N GLN A 296 2.14 -13.43 10.44
CA GLN A 296 0.93 -12.99 11.14
C GLN A 296 0.95 -13.42 12.61
N ARG A 297 1.22 -14.71 12.90
CA ARG A 297 1.31 -15.23 14.27
C ARG A 297 2.46 -14.61 15.06
N ASP A 298 3.63 -14.47 14.44
CA ASP A 298 4.81 -13.88 15.07
C ASP A 298 4.58 -12.38 15.44
N LEU A 299 3.68 -11.68 14.72
CA LEU A 299 3.24 -10.31 15.02
C LEU A 299 2.09 -10.22 16.03
N GLY A 300 1.53 -11.34 16.49
CA GLY A 300 0.37 -11.39 17.38
C GLY A 300 -0.94 -10.93 16.72
N VAL A 301 -1.07 -11.06 15.39
CA VAL A 301 -2.31 -10.76 14.68
C VAL A 301 -3.22 -12.00 14.75
N ALA A 302 -4.34 -11.87 15.45
CA ALA A 302 -5.34 -12.94 15.60
C ALA A 302 -5.91 -13.41 14.25
#